data_AF-A0A0B8Q2Z2-F1
#
_entry.id   AF-A0A0B8Q2Z2-F1
#
_cell.length_a   1.000
_cell.length_b   1.000
_cell.length_c   1.000
_cell.angle_alpha   90.00
_cell.angle_beta   90.00
_cell.angle_gamma   90.00
#
_symmetry.space_group_name_H-M   'P 1'
#
loop_
_entity.id
_entity.type
_entity.pdbx_description
1 polymer ?
#
loop_
_entity_poly.entity_id
_entity_poly.type
_entity_poly.pdbx_seq_one_letter_code
_entity_poly.pdbx_strand_id
1 'polypeptide(L)'
;MMVISFVEKSPWGSMKAHLKDMLQKDWLLLLAAIFIGTFIALWLQQIALKYANPAVAQTLIATSPLFMLGIYKLKGQKLTRRAILGTISAVVGVGIIFLA
;
A
#
# COMPACT_ATOMS: atom_id res chain seq x y z
N MET A 1 -4.36 -25.75 2.07
CA MET A 1 -2.89 -25.90 2.19
C MET A 1 -2.31 -27.06 1.34
N MET A 2 -3.12 -27.76 0.53
CA MET A 2 -2.71 -29.00 -0.18
C MET A 2 -2.62 -28.86 -1.72
N VAL A 3 -3.03 -27.73 -2.28
CA VAL A 3 -3.09 -27.51 -3.74
C VAL A 3 -1.77 -26.98 -4.31
N ILE A 4 -0.96 -26.29 -3.49
CA ILE A 4 0.23 -25.55 -3.93
C ILE A 4 1.44 -26.50 -4.16
N SER A 5 1.46 -27.69 -3.55
CA SER A 5 2.57 -28.64 -3.72
C SER A 5 2.49 -29.49 -4.99
N PHE A 6 1.37 -29.43 -5.73
CA PHE A 6 1.17 -30.25 -6.93
C PHE A 6 1.64 -29.55 -8.22
N VAL A 7 1.67 -28.21 -8.22
CA VAL A 7 2.04 -27.41 -9.41
C VAL A 7 3.53 -27.07 -9.44
N GLU A 8 4.22 -27.01 -8.29
CA GLU A 8 5.64 -26.69 -8.23
C GLU A 8 6.34 -27.64 -7.26
N LYS A 9 7.26 -28.46 -7.76
CA LYS A 9 7.90 -29.56 -6.99
C LYS A 9 8.78 -29.08 -5.82
N SER A 10 9.11 -27.78 -5.72
CA SER A 10 9.98 -27.26 -4.66
C SER A 10 9.75 -25.76 -4.35
N PRO A 11 8.56 -25.37 -3.85
CA PRO A 11 8.19 -23.97 -3.64
C PRO A 11 9.02 -23.30 -2.54
N TRP A 12 9.50 -24.08 -1.57
CA TRP A 12 10.34 -23.60 -0.48
C TRP A 12 11.83 -23.54 -0.84
N GLY A 13 12.28 -24.36 -1.78
CA GLY A 13 13.67 -24.39 -2.24
C GLY A 13 14.00 -23.15 -3.07
N SER A 14 13.13 -22.80 -4.02
CA SER A 14 13.26 -21.58 -4.82
C SER A 14 13.20 -20.32 -3.94
N MET A 15 12.32 -20.27 -2.94
CA MET A 15 12.22 -19.09 -2.07
C MET A 15 13.46 -18.89 -1.19
N LYS A 16 14.05 -19.97 -0.66
CA LYS A 16 15.33 -19.91 0.06
C LYS A 16 16.51 -19.55 -0.85
N ALA A 17 16.51 -20.01 -2.11
CA ALA A 17 17.53 -19.65 -3.10
C ALA A 17 17.47 -18.16 -3.45
N HIS A 18 16.28 -17.63 -3.75
CA HIS A 18 16.09 -16.20 -4.02
C HIS A 18 16.47 -15.32 -2.82
N LEU A 19 16.13 -15.73 -1.58
CA LEU A 19 16.55 -15.02 -0.36
C LEU A 19 18.07 -15.01 -0.19
N LYS A 20 18.76 -16.05 -0.65
CA LYS A 20 20.22 -16.18 -0.56
C LYS A 20 20.94 -15.42 -1.68
N ASP A 21 20.30 -15.26 -2.84
CA ASP A 21 20.78 -14.48 -3.99
C ASP A 21 20.48 -12.98 -3.89
N MET A 22 19.68 -12.53 -2.89
CA MET A 22 19.43 -11.10 -2.69
C MET A 22 20.74 -10.39 -2.31
N LEU A 23 21.16 -9.44 -3.15
CA LEU A 23 22.31 -8.58 -2.90
C LEU A 23 22.08 -7.83 -1.57
N GLN A 24 23.12 -7.60 -0.75
CA GLN A 24 23.01 -6.89 0.54
C GLN A 24 22.28 -5.54 0.43
N LYS A 25 22.39 -4.87 -0.72
CA LYS A 25 21.70 -3.61 -1.01
C LYS A 25 20.18 -3.78 -1.16
N ASP A 26 19.70 -4.88 -1.72
CA ASP A 26 18.27 -5.13 -1.90
C ASP A 26 17.60 -5.43 -0.55
N TRP A 27 18.33 -6.11 0.35
CA TRP A 27 17.87 -6.31 1.72
C TRP A 27 17.73 -4.99 2.50
N LEU A 28 18.71 -4.09 2.35
CA LEU A 28 18.63 -2.75 2.95
C LEU A 28 17.47 -1.93 2.39
N LEU A 29 17.24 -1.99 1.08
CA LEU A 29 16.10 -1.32 0.44
C LEU A 29 14.77 -1.88 0.94
N LEU A 30 14.66 -3.20 1.10
CA LEU A 30 13.47 -3.86 1.62
C LEU A 30 13.22 -3.46 3.08
N LEU A 31 14.25 -3.47 3.91
CA LEU A 31 14.15 -3.06 5.32
C LEU A 31 13.76 -1.59 5.43
N ALA A 32 14.35 -0.71 4.62
CA ALA A 32 13.96 0.70 4.54
C ALA A 32 12.50 0.88 4.07
N ALA A 33 12.07 0.13 3.05
CA ALA A 33 10.70 0.19 2.54
C ALA A 33 9.68 -0.26 3.59
N ILE A 34 9.98 -1.32 4.36
CA ILE A 34 9.13 -1.76 5.48
C ILE A 34 9.15 -0.70 6.58
N PHE A 35 10.33 -0.25 7.01
CA PHE A 35 10.44 0.72 8.10
C PHE A 35 9.69 2.02 7.79
N ILE A 36 9.85 2.57 6.59
CA ILE A 36 9.18 3.80 6.19
C ILE A 36 7.69 3.53 5.91
N GLY A 37 7.40 2.49 5.11
CA GLY A 37 6.07 2.23 4.59
C GLY A 37 5.09 1.65 5.62
N THR A 38 5.56 0.87 6.58
CA THR A 38 4.70 0.28 7.62
C THR A 38 4.93 0.93 8.97
N PHE A 39 6.16 0.98 9.48
CA PHE A 39 6.40 1.47 10.84
C PHE A 39 6.15 2.99 10.96
N ILE A 40 6.81 3.82 10.16
CA ILE A 40 6.63 5.27 10.20
C ILE A 40 5.19 5.65 9.81
N ALA A 41 4.65 5.05 8.75
CA ALA A 41 3.28 5.33 8.32
C ALA A 41 2.25 5.06 9.42
N LEU A 42 2.32 3.89 10.08
CA LEU A 42 1.39 3.55 11.17
C LEU A 42 1.62 4.45 12.38
N TRP A 43 2.87 4.77 12.72
CA TRP A 43 3.15 5.65 13.85
C TRP A 43 2.58 7.06 13.63
N LEU A 44 2.79 7.64 12.45
CA LEU A 44 2.21 8.94 12.08
C LEU A 44 0.68 8.89 12.04
N GLN A 45 0.10 7.78 11.58
CA GLN A 45 -1.35 7.56 11.63
C GLN A 45 -1.85 7.56 13.09
N GLN A 46 -1.17 6.89 14.02
CA GLN A 46 -1.55 6.91 15.45
C GLN A 46 -1.43 8.30 16.06
N ILE A 47 -0.41 9.07 15.68
CA ILE A 47 -0.25 10.47 16.07
C ILE A 47 -1.44 11.30 15.55
N ALA A 48 -1.81 11.16 14.27
CA ALA A 48 -2.94 11.87 13.70
C ALA A 48 -4.25 11.57 14.44
N LEU A 49 -4.50 10.31 14.80
CA LEU A 49 -5.69 9.92 15.57
C LEU A 49 -5.68 10.45 17.01
N LYS A 50 -4.50 10.67 17.60
CA LYS A 50 -4.35 11.18 18.97
C LYS A 50 -4.55 12.70 19.06
N TYR A 51 -4.08 13.44 18.06
CA TYR A 51 -4.04 14.91 18.11
C TYR A 51 -5.12 15.60 17.26
N ALA A 52 -5.68 14.92 16.26
CA ALA A 52 -6.78 15.44 15.45
C ALA A 52 -8.10 14.75 15.82
N ASN A 53 -9.22 15.31 15.37
CA ASN A 53 -10.50 14.61 15.46
C ASN A 53 -10.40 13.27 14.69
N PRO A 54 -10.67 12.12 15.33
CA PRO A 54 -10.55 10.81 14.69
C PRO A 54 -11.33 10.69 13.39
N ALA A 55 -12.51 11.31 13.28
CA ALA A 55 -13.32 11.30 12.06
C ALA A 55 -12.60 12.03 10.90
N VAL A 56 -12.00 13.19 11.18
CA VAL A 56 -11.25 13.97 10.18
C VAL A 56 -9.98 13.22 9.76
N ALA A 57 -9.22 12.69 10.73
CA ALA A 57 -8.02 11.92 10.46
C ALA A 57 -8.31 10.68 9.60
N GLN A 58 -9.35 9.90 9.94
CA GLN A 58 -9.72 8.72 9.16
C GLN A 58 -10.23 9.05 7.77
N THR A 59 -10.97 10.16 7.61
CA THR A 59 -11.41 10.64 6.29
C THR A 59 -10.21 10.94 5.41
N LEU A 60 -9.22 11.67 5.92
CA LEU A 60 -7.98 11.96 5.20
C LEU A 60 -7.21 10.69 4.83
N ILE A 61 -7.12 9.71 5.74
CA ILE A 61 -6.44 8.43 5.47
C ILE A 61 -7.18 7.64 4.39
N ALA A 62 -8.52 7.66 4.39
CA ALA A 62 -9.33 6.97 3.41
C ALA A 62 -9.20 7.57 1.99
N THR A 63 -8.67 8.80 1.85
CA THR A 63 -8.35 9.38 0.54
C THR A 63 -7.07 8.83 -0.13
N SER A 64 -6.49 7.72 0.36
CA SER A 64 -5.34 7.03 -0.26
C SER A 64 -5.45 6.79 -1.78
N PRO A 65 -6.64 6.52 -2.39
CA PRO A 65 -6.75 6.36 -3.84
C PRO A 65 -6.41 7.63 -4.63
N LEU A 66 -6.57 8.81 -4.02
CA LEU A 66 -6.21 10.10 -4.64
C LEU A 66 -4.69 10.22 -4.77
N PHE A 67 -3.96 9.89 -3.69
CA PHE A 67 -2.50 9.88 -3.68
C PHE A 67 -1.94 8.85 -4.66
N MET A 68 -2.60 7.70 -4.81
CA MET A 68 -2.23 6.69 -5.79
C MET A 68 -2.22 7.26 -7.22
N LEU A 69 -3.28 7.99 -7.64
CA LEU A 69 -3.29 8.64 -8.95
C LEU A 69 -2.15 9.66 -9.14
N GLY A 70 -1.84 10.43 -8.08
CA GLY A 70 -0.72 11.36 -8.08
C GLY A 70 0.62 10.65 -8.32
N ILE A 71 0.85 9.53 -7.65
CA ILE A 71 2.05 8.70 -7.83
C ILE A 71 2.10 8.12 -9.26
N TYR A 72 0.98 7.64 -9.80
CA TYR A 72 0.91 7.17 -11.20
C TYR A 72 1.34 8.26 -12.20
N LYS A 73 0.88 9.49 -11.98
CA LYS A 73 1.27 10.65 -12.79
C LYS A 73 2.77 10.96 -12.64
N LEU A 74 3.31 10.94 -11.42
CA LEU A 74 4.73 11.15 -11.15
C LEU A 74 5.63 10.07 -11.78
N LYS A 75 5.14 8.82 -11.85
CA LYS A 75 5.82 7.72 -12.53
C LYS A 75 5.71 7.78 -14.07
N GLY A 76 5.05 8.79 -14.63
CA GLY A 76 4.84 8.92 -16.08
C GLY A 76 3.94 7.84 -16.69
N GLN A 77 3.20 7.10 -15.86
CA GLN A 77 2.32 6.04 -16.34
C GLN A 77 0.99 6.61 -16.84
N LYS A 78 0.44 6.03 -17.90
CA LYS A 78 -0.84 6.47 -18.49
C LYS A 78 -1.97 6.17 -17.51
N LEU A 79 -2.65 7.23 -17.04
CA LEU A 79 -3.86 7.12 -16.24
C LEU A 79 -4.98 6.51 -17.09
N THR A 80 -5.46 5.33 -16.73
CA THR A 80 -6.59 4.72 -17.42
C THR A 80 -7.89 5.39 -16.99
N ARG A 81 -8.87 5.49 -17.91
CA ARG A 81 -10.21 6.03 -17.58
C ARG A 81 -10.87 5.26 -16.43
N ARG A 82 -10.60 3.95 -16.33
CA ARG A 82 -11.06 3.09 -15.22
C ARG A 82 -10.48 3.52 -13.88
N ALA A 83 -9.18 3.85 -13.82
CA ALA A 83 -8.54 4.32 -12.59
C ALA A 83 -9.14 5.66 -12.12
N ILE A 84 -9.39 6.59 -13.05
CA ILE A 84 -10.01 7.89 -12.72
C ILE A 84 -11.41 7.69 -12.15
N LEU A 85 -12.25 6.89 -12.81
CA LEU A 85 -13.62 6.61 -12.34
C LEU A 85 -13.61 5.89 -10.98
N GLY A 86 -12.69 4.95 -10.77
CA GLY A 86 -12.52 4.27 -9.49
C GLY A 86 -12.15 5.23 -8.36
N THR A 87 -11.21 6.14 -8.60
CA THR A 87 -10.84 7.15 -7.60
C THR A 87 -11.98 8.13 -7.32
N ILE A 88 -12.73 8.58 -8.32
CA ILE A 88 -13.91 9.44 -8.10
C ILE A 88 -14.93 8.71 -7.22
N SER A 89 -15.27 7.47 -7.55
CA SER A 89 -16.19 6.65 -6.74
C SER A 89 -15.71 6.46 -5.31
N ALA A 90 -14.40 6.23 -5.11
CA ALA A 90 -13.82 6.11 -3.78
C ALA A 90 -13.91 7.41 -2.98
N VAL A 91 -13.60 8.56 -3.60
CA VAL A 91 -13.69 9.88 -2.96
C VAL A 91 -15.14 10.20 -2.58
N VAL A 92 -16.11 9.88 -3.45
CA VAL A 92 -17.54 10.02 -3.16
C VAL A 92 -17.94 9.15 -1.96
N GLY A 93 -17.52 7.88 -1.92
CA GLY A 93 -17.78 6.98 -0.80
C GLY A 93 -17.23 7.50 0.53
N VAL A 94 -16.00 8.03 0.52
CA VAL A 94 -15.40 8.67 1.71
C VAL A 94 -16.19 9.92 2.14
N GLY A 95 -16.66 10.73 1.19
CA GLY A 95 -17.51 11.89 1.48
C GLY A 95 -18.85 11.51 2.11
N ILE A 96 -19.46 10.40 1.68
CA ILE A 96 -20.71 9.89 2.27
C ILE A 96 -20.52 9.51 3.73
N ILE A 97 -19.40 8.87 4.09
CA ILE A 97 -19.10 8.49 5.49
C ILE A 97 -19.03 9.73 6.40
N PHE A 98 -18.65 10.90 5.88
CA PHE A 98 -18.61 12.13 6.66
C PHE A 98 -19.99 12.77 6.88
N LEU A 99 -20.96 12.47 6.01
CA LEU A 99 -22.34 12.98 6.09
C LEU A 99 -23.26 12.10 6.93
N ALA A 100 -22.87 10.85 7.20
CA ALA A 100 -23.60 9.87 8.01
C ALA A 100 -23.19 9.95 9.49
#